data_AF-A0A183G1M7-F1
#
_entry.id   AF-A0A183G1M7-F1
#
_cell.length_a   1.000
_cell.length_b   1.000
_cell.length_c   1.000
_cell.angle_alpha   90.00
_cell.angle_beta   90.00
_cell.angle_gamma   90.00
#
_symmetry.space_group_name_H-M   'P 1'
#
loop_
_entity.id
_entity.type
_entity.pdbx_description
1 polymer ?
#
loop_
_entity_poly.entity_id
_entity_poly.type
_entity_poly.pdbx_seq_one_letter_code
_entity_poly.pdbx_strand_id
1 'polypeptide(L)'
;MARLAAETFADVLRRRQRRGQCDDDVLIFVSADDHAVSTSLGSVTGRYLTDDAVNAVTARAESYFKKGDYTVGIRYMINSYTTLLKGDVLDLSSDWKWPIPRWALITVLAVLLLIPVAVALFIVYRCSLYCRTDRRAEYTMGTRM
;
A
#
# COMPACT_ATOMS: atom_id res chain seq x y z
N MET A 1 8.14 27.64 -4.76
CA MET A 1 7.39 28.56 -5.66
C MET A 1 6.11 27.92 -6.18
N ALA A 2 6.14 26.71 -6.77
CA ALA A 2 4.96 26.03 -7.29
C ALA A 2 3.79 25.91 -6.29
N ARG A 3 4.09 25.61 -5.02
CA ARG A 3 3.06 25.46 -3.97
C ARG A 3 2.28 26.75 -3.67
N LEU A 4 2.97 27.88 -3.52
CA LEU A 4 2.33 29.17 -3.25
C LEU A 4 1.45 29.63 -4.44
N ALA A 5 1.92 29.36 -5.66
CA ALA A 5 1.15 29.60 -6.88
C ALA A 5 -0.10 28.70 -6.95
N ALA A 6 0.04 27.42 -6.60
CA ALA A 6 -1.07 26.46 -6.54
C ALA A 6 -2.11 26.86 -5.49
N GLU A 7 -1.70 27.31 -4.31
CA GLU A 7 -2.57 27.84 -3.26
C GLU A 7 -3.36 29.07 -3.75
N THR A 8 -2.65 30.05 -4.30
CA THR A 8 -3.29 31.27 -4.83
C THR A 8 -4.26 30.95 -5.96
N PHE A 9 -3.87 30.04 -6.86
CA PHE A 9 -4.71 29.62 -7.98
C PHE A 9 -5.96 28.88 -7.51
N ALA A 10 -5.83 27.95 -6.55
CA ALA A 10 -6.95 27.22 -5.98
C ALA A 10 -7.98 28.18 -5.35
N ASP A 11 -7.51 29.15 -4.57
CA ASP A 11 -8.36 30.17 -3.93
C ASP A 11 -9.10 31.04 -4.94
N VAL A 12 -8.40 31.56 -5.94
CA VAL A 12 -9.01 32.38 -7.00
C VAL A 12 -10.02 31.57 -7.80
N LEU A 13 -9.69 30.32 -8.12
CA LEU A 13 -10.57 29.43 -8.89
C LEU A 13 -11.85 29.11 -8.12
N ARG A 14 -11.74 28.78 -6.83
CA ARG A 14 -12.89 28.46 -5.97
C ARG A 14 -13.85 29.66 -5.89
N ARG A 15 -13.32 30.85 -5.58
CA ARG A 15 -14.10 32.09 -5.48
C ARG A 15 -14.75 32.48 -6.81
N ARG A 16 -14.10 32.20 -7.94
CA ARG A 16 -14.63 32.49 -9.27
C ARG A 16 -15.72 31.52 -9.70
N GLN A 17 -15.55 30.23 -9.41
CA GLN A 17 -16.54 29.21 -9.81
C GLN A 17 -17.79 29.24 -8.95
N ARG A 18 -17.70 29.70 -7.69
CA ARG A 18 -18.84 29.80 -6.75
C ARG A 18 -19.72 28.54 -6.74
N ARG A 19 -19.08 27.36 -6.62
CA ARG A 19 -19.80 26.08 -6.65
C ARG A 19 -20.45 25.75 -5.32
N GLY A 20 -19.93 26.27 -4.21
CA GLY A 20 -20.53 26.12 -2.88
C GLY A 20 -21.80 26.95 -2.70
N GLN A 21 -22.72 26.41 -1.92
CA GLN A 21 -23.88 27.13 -1.40
C GLN A 21 -23.55 27.59 0.02
N CYS A 22 -23.39 28.90 0.22
CA CYS A 22 -22.95 29.47 1.50
C CYS A 22 -21.49 29.14 1.88
N ASP A 23 -20.60 29.02 0.89
CA ASP A 23 -19.16 28.83 1.15
C ASP A 23 -18.88 27.52 1.91
N ASP A 24 -19.63 26.48 1.56
CA ASP A 24 -19.54 25.09 2.03
C ASP A 24 -18.74 24.18 1.08
N ASP A 25 -18.04 24.78 0.10
CA ASP A 25 -17.26 24.05 -0.89
C ASP A 25 -15.82 23.76 -0.47
N VAL A 26 -15.28 22.73 -1.11
CA VAL A 26 -13.86 22.36 -1.07
C VAL A 26 -13.39 22.24 -2.51
N LEU A 27 -12.31 22.94 -2.85
CA LEU A 27 -11.67 22.81 -4.15
C LEU A 27 -10.29 22.17 -3.97
N ILE A 28 -10.11 21.00 -4.58
CA ILE A 28 -8.80 20.33 -4.66
C ILE A 28 -8.20 20.68 -6.03
N PHE A 29 -7.09 21.39 -6.02
CA PHE A 29 -6.31 21.71 -7.20
C PHE A 29 -5.11 20.76 -7.30
N VAL A 30 -4.89 20.19 -8.47
CA VAL A 30 -3.77 19.29 -8.76
C VAL A 30 -3.10 19.74 -10.06
N SER A 31 -1.81 20.04 -10.00
CA SER A 31 -0.95 20.23 -11.16
C SER A 31 -0.18 18.94 -11.42
N ALA A 32 -0.44 18.32 -12.59
CA ALA A 32 0.27 17.11 -12.98
C ALA A 32 1.76 17.41 -13.23
N ASP A 33 2.04 18.47 -13.99
CA ASP A 33 3.40 18.84 -14.41
C ASP A 33 4.27 19.27 -13.23
N ASP A 34 3.71 20.00 -12.27
CA ASP A 34 4.46 20.48 -11.09
C ASP A 34 4.45 19.48 -9.92
N HIS A 35 3.76 18.35 -10.07
CA HIS A 35 3.47 17.39 -8.98
C HIS A 35 2.97 18.07 -7.70
N ALA A 36 2.20 19.15 -7.86
CA ALA A 36 1.74 20.00 -6.76
C ALA A 36 0.25 19.81 -6.53
N VAL A 37 -0.14 19.83 -5.26
CA VAL A 37 -1.54 19.79 -4.84
C VAL A 37 -1.80 20.92 -3.84
N SER A 38 -2.98 21.52 -3.94
CA SER A 38 -3.47 22.49 -2.97
C SER A 38 -4.97 22.31 -2.76
N THR A 39 -5.45 22.67 -1.57
CA THR A 39 -6.87 22.62 -1.24
C THR A 39 -7.32 24.01 -0.80
N SER A 40 -8.35 24.55 -1.43
CA SER A 40 -9.03 25.77 -0.99
C SER A 40 -10.35 25.41 -0.30
N LEU A 41 -10.61 26.03 0.84
CA LEU A 41 -11.80 25.79 1.65
C LEU A 41 -12.74 27.00 1.63
N GLY A 42 -14.03 26.73 1.65
CA GLY A 42 -15.04 27.70 2.06
C GLY A 42 -15.06 27.89 3.58
N SER A 43 -15.52 29.05 4.04
CA SER A 43 -15.55 29.46 5.44
C SER A 43 -16.45 28.58 6.33
N VAL A 44 -17.46 27.92 5.77
CA VAL A 44 -18.27 26.95 6.52
C VAL A 44 -17.50 25.64 6.68
N THR A 45 -16.92 25.14 5.59
CA THR A 45 -16.19 23.88 5.60
C THR A 45 -14.89 23.95 6.40
N GLY A 46 -14.23 25.11 6.41
CA GLY A 46 -13.03 25.37 7.23
C GLY A 46 -13.25 25.24 8.74
N ARG A 47 -14.51 25.20 9.20
CA ARG A 47 -14.84 24.90 10.61
C ARG A 47 -14.68 23.41 10.96
N TYR A 48 -14.78 22.54 9.96
CA TYR A 48 -14.68 21.09 10.11
C TYR A 48 -13.35 20.56 9.57
N LEU A 49 -12.92 21.07 8.42
CA LEU A 49 -11.62 20.81 7.82
C LEU A 49 -10.66 21.92 8.26
N THR A 50 -10.00 21.73 9.41
CA THR A 50 -8.97 22.68 9.87
C THR A 50 -7.77 22.68 8.92
N ASP A 51 -7.04 23.80 8.88
CA ASP A 51 -5.82 23.93 8.08
C ASP A 51 -4.81 22.83 8.42
N ASP A 52 -4.71 22.43 9.69
CA ASP A 52 -3.86 21.32 10.14
C ASP A 52 -4.26 19.99 9.53
N ALA A 53 -5.57 19.69 9.51
CA ALA A 53 -6.09 18.46 8.93
C ALA A 53 -5.87 18.43 7.41
N VAL A 54 -6.11 19.55 6.72
CA VAL A 54 -5.85 19.70 5.28
C VAL A 54 -4.36 19.55 4.99
N ASN A 55 -3.48 20.18 5.77
CA ASN A 55 -2.03 20.06 5.61
C ASN A 55 -1.56 18.61 5.80
N ALA A 56 -2.09 17.89 6.79
CA ALA A 56 -1.76 16.49 7.03
C ALA A 56 -2.22 15.57 5.88
N VAL A 57 -3.45 15.75 5.39
CA VAL A 57 -3.99 15.01 4.24
C VAL A 57 -3.18 15.32 2.99
N THR A 58 -2.88 16.60 2.73
CA THR A 58 -2.13 17.06 1.56
C THR A 58 -0.70 16.50 1.57
N ALA A 59 0.00 16.55 2.71
CA ALA A 59 1.35 16.02 2.85
C ALA A 59 1.42 14.52 2.54
N ARG A 60 0.40 13.73 2.93
CA ARG A 60 0.35 12.31 2.57
C ARG A 60 -0.02 12.11 1.11
N ALA A 61 -0.95 12.90 0.58
CA ALA A 61 -1.39 12.83 -0.80
C ALA A 61 -0.25 13.15 -1.79
N GLU A 62 0.66 14.08 -1.44
CA GLU A 62 1.87 14.39 -2.21
C GLU A 62 2.71 13.16 -2.54
N SER A 63 2.73 12.15 -1.65
CA SER A 63 3.48 10.92 -1.91
C SER A 63 2.93 10.11 -3.10
N TYR A 64 1.61 10.17 -3.34
CA TYR A 64 0.98 9.55 -4.51
C TYR A 64 1.25 10.38 -5.77
N PHE A 65 1.17 11.71 -5.68
CA PHE A 65 1.42 12.60 -6.82
C PHE A 65 2.87 12.56 -7.30
N LYS A 66 3.83 12.42 -6.39
CA LYS A 66 5.25 12.21 -6.74
C LYS A 66 5.52 10.89 -7.47
N LYS A 67 4.65 9.90 -7.31
CA LYS A 67 4.73 8.60 -8.00
C LYS A 67 3.98 8.59 -9.34
N GLY A 68 3.25 9.66 -9.66
CA GLY A 68 2.34 9.71 -10.81
C GLY A 68 0.98 9.04 -10.55
N ASP A 69 0.70 8.60 -9.32
CA ASP A 69 -0.54 7.92 -8.94
C ASP A 69 -1.67 8.93 -8.60
N TYR A 70 -1.99 9.84 -9.53
CA TYR A 70 -2.93 10.95 -9.28
C TYR A 70 -4.32 10.47 -8.85
N THR A 71 -4.86 9.43 -9.49
CA THR A 71 -6.17 8.87 -9.14
C THR A 71 -6.21 8.35 -7.71
N VAL A 72 -5.12 7.73 -7.24
CA VAL A 72 -5.02 7.22 -5.88
C VAL A 72 -4.89 8.37 -4.88
N GLY A 73 -4.06 9.38 -5.20
CA GLY A 73 -3.90 10.58 -4.39
C GLY A 73 -5.22 11.35 -4.21
N ILE A 74 -5.94 11.61 -5.30
CA ILE A 74 -7.23 12.29 -5.28
C ILE A 74 -8.25 11.48 -4.48
N ARG A 75 -8.35 10.16 -4.70
CA ARG A 75 -9.26 9.29 -3.95
C ARG A 75 -8.93 9.30 -2.46
N TYR A 76 -7.65 9.27 -2.10
CA TYR A 76 -7.22 9.37 -0.71
C TYR A 76 -7.68 10.68 -0.07
N MET A 77 -7.50 11.82 -0.75
CA MET A 77 -7.95 13.13 -0.24
C MET A 77 -9.47 13.19 -0.06
N ILE A 78 -10.24 12.75 -1.07
CA ILE A 78 -11.71 12.74 -1.00
C ILE A 78 -12.20 11.89 0.17
N ASN A 79 -11.65 10.68 0.32
CA ASN A 79 -12.02 9.80 1.43
C ASN A 79 -11.66 10.43 2.78
N SER A 80 -10.46 11.02 2.90
CA SER A 80 -10.01 11.65 4.14
C SER A 80 -10.88 12.84 4.54
N TYR A 81 -11.20 13.72 3.59
CA TYR A 81 -12.09 14.86 3.84
C TYR A 81 -13.51 14.40 4.16
N THR A 82 -14.01 13.36 3.49
CA THR A 82 -15.34 12.79 3.80
C THR A 82 -15.39 12.24 5.23
N THR A 83 -14.34 11.56 5.67
CA THR A 83 -14.22 11.04 7.06
C THR A 83 -14.22 12.19 8.07
N LEU A 84 -13.43 13.24 7.84
CA LEU A 84 -13.41 14.42 8.71
C LEU A 84 -14.74 15.15 8.76
N LEU A 85 -15.41 15.31 7.62
CA LEU A 85 -16.73 15.95 7.53
C LEU A 85 -17.84 15.13 8.21
N LYS A 86 -17.67 13.82 8.34
CA LYS A 86 -18.56 12.95 9.12
C LYS A 86 -18.32 13.05 10.63
N GLY A 87 -17.23 13.71 11.06
CA GLY A 87 -16.82 13.80 12.46
C GLY A 87 -16.01 12.60 12.96
N ASP A 88 -15.58 11.72 12.06
CA ASP A 88 -14.73 10.57 12.39
C ASP A 88 -13.26 11.01 12.55
N VAL A 89 -12.51 10.29 13.39
CA VAL A 89 -11.07 10.53 13.56
C VAL A 89 -10.29 10.07 12.34
N LEU A 90 -9.38 10.92 11.86
CA LEU A 90 -8.54 10.59 10.72
C LEU A 90 -7.40 9.66 11.15
N ASP A 91 -7.50 8.37 10.78
CA ASP A 91 -6.41 7.43 11.03
C ASP A 91 -5.31 7.58 9.96
N LEU A 92 -4.37 8.47 10.23
CA LEU A 92 -3.19 8.68 9.41
C LEU A 92 -2.13 7.57 9.58
N SER A 93 -2.31 6.61 10.50
CA SER A 93 -1.31 5.58 10.79
C SER A 93 -1.42 4.34 9.89
N SER A 94 -2.59 4.07 9.31
CA SER A 94 -2.93 2.75 8.76
C SER A 94 -2.45 2.44 7.32
N ASP A 95 -1.94 3.42 6.58
CA ASP A 95 -1.69 3.27 5.14
C ASP A 95 -0.21 2.99 4.78
N TRP A 96 0.62 2.55 5.75
CA TRP A 96 1.89 1.87 5.41
C TRP A 96 1.56 0.48 4.83
N LYS A 97 1.12 0.46 3.58
CA LYS A 97 0.94 -0.77 2.82
C LYS A 97 2.33 -1.36 2.57
N TRP A 98 2.63 -2.45 3.27
CA TRP A 98 3.82 -3.25 3.00
C TRP A 98 3.95 -3.48 1.48
N PRO A 99 5.14 -3.27 0.89
CA PRO A 99 5.34 -3.39 -0.56
C PRO A 99 5.14 -4.82 -1.07
N ILE A 100 5.00 -5.79 -0.16
CA ILE A 100 4.85 -7.20 -0.49
C ILE A 100 3.34 -7.54 -0.47
N PRO A 101 2.74 -7.90 -1.61
CA PRO A 101 1.35 -8.35 -1.65
C PRO A 101 1.18 -9.59 -0.78
N ARG A 102 0.02 -9.74 -0.12
CA ARG A 102 -0.25 -10.87 0.81
C ARG A 102 0.01 -12.24 0.17
N TRP A 103 -0.24 -12.36 -1.14
CA TRP A 103 0.06 -13.57 -1.92
C TRP A 103 1.55 -13.92 -1.93
N ALA A 104 2.45 -12.94 -2.02
CA ALA A 104 3.89 -13.17 -2.02
C ALA A 104 4.39 -13.71 -0.67
N LEU A 105 3.81 -13.25 0.44
CA LEU A 105 4.12 -13.80 1.77
C LEU A 105 3.70 -15.28 1.88
N ILE A 106 2.50 -15.60 1.41
CA ILE A 106 1.98 -16.98 1.40
C ILE A 106 2.87 -17.89 0.54
N THR A 107 3.30 -17.41 -0.64
CA THR A 107 4.17 -18.20 -1.52
C THR A 107 5.55 -18.48 -0.90
N VAL A 108 6.15 -17.51 -0.21
CA VAL A 108 7.46 -17.69 0.43
C VAL A 108 7.36 -18.72 1.57
N LEU A 109 6.31 -18.64 2.38
CA LEU A 109 6.08 -19.59 3.47
C LEU A 109 5.85 -21.02 2.93
N ALA A 110 5.08 -21.17 1.86
CA ALA A 110 4.80 -22.47 1.25
C ALA A 110 6.07 -23.11 0.67
N VAL A 111 6.91 -22.33 -0.03
CA VAL A 111 8.18 -22.83 -0.58
C VAL A 111 9.13 -23.23 0.55
N LEU A 112 9.21 -22.43 1.63
CA LEU A 112 10.03 -22.74 2.80
C LEU A 112 9.62 -24.07 3.47
N LEU A 113 8.33 -24.43 3.46
CA LEU A 113 7.83 -25.69 4.00
C LEU A 113 8.01 -26.88 3.04
N LEU A 114 8.00 -26.66 1.73
CA LEU A 114 8.18 -27.74 0.75
C LEU A 114 9.63 -28.25 0.70
N ILE A 115 10.62 -27.37 0.90
CA ILE A 115 12.04 -27.73 0.91
C ILE A 115 12.38 -28.81 1.97
N PRO A 116 12.05 -28.67 3.26
CA PRO A 116 12.36 -29.68 4.26
C PRO A 116 11.62 -30.99 4.03
N VAL A 117 10.40 -30.96 3.48
CA VAL A 117 9.67 -32.17 3.10
C VAL A 117 10.39 -32.91 1.97
N ALA A 118 10.84 -32.20 0.94
CA ALA A 118 11.60 -32.79 -0.15
C ALA A 118 12.94 -33.38 0.33
N VAL A 119 13.65 -32.69 1.22
CA VAL A 119 14.89 -33.19 1.82
C VAL A 119 14.64 -34.44 2.67
N ALA A 120 13.61 -34.45 3.51
CA ALA A 120 13.26 -35.62 4.32
C ALA A 120 12.94 -36.85 3.45
N LEU A 121 12.14 -36.67 2.39
CA LEU A 121 11.84 -37.74 1.43
C LEU A 121 13.10 -38.24 0.72
N PHE A 122 14.00 -37.33 0.34
CA PHE A 122 15.27 -37.69 -0.30
C PHE A 122 16.17 -38.51 0.63
N ILE A 123 16.27 -38.13 1.92
CA ILE A 123 17.02 -38.88 2.92
C ILE A 123 16.44 -40.28 3.10
N VAL A 124 15.11 -40.40 3.29
CA VAL A 124 14.43 -41.70 3.43
C VAL A 124 14.65 -42.56 2.19
N TYR A 125 14.55 -41.99 0.99
CA TYR A 125 14.81 -42.69 -0.26
C TYR A 125 16.24 -43.25 -0.31
N ARG A 126 17.25 -42.43 0.01
CA ARG A 126 18.66 -42.85 0.01
C ARG A 126 18.94 -43.91 1.08
N CYS A 127 18.37 -43.79 2.27
CA CYS A 127 18.45 -44.81 3.32
C CYS A 127 17.83 -46.13 2.86
N SER A 128 16.64 -46.09 2.24
CA SER A 128 15.97 -47.30 1.73
C SER A 128 16.77 -48.01 0.65
N LEU A 129 17.41 -47.25 -0.26
CA LEU A 129 18.23 -47.80 -1.33
C LEU A 129 19.53 -48.42 -0.77
N TYR A 130 20.15 -47.77 0.22
CA TYR A 130 21.33 -48.30 0.90
C TYR A 130 21.01 -49.61 1.63
N CYS A 131 19.94 -49.63 2.45
CA CYS A 131 19.49 -50.84 3.14
C CYS A 131 19.10 -51.98 2.17
N ARG A 132 18.57 -51.66 0.99
CA ARG A 132 18.25 -52.66 -0.05
C ARG A 132 19.49 -53.22 -0.74
N THR A 133 20.58 -52.46 -0.78
CA THR A 133 21.86 -52.87 -1.36
C THR A 133 22.62 -53.80 -0.41
N ASP A 134 22.67 -53.49 0.89
CA ASP A 134 23.28 -54.38 1.89
C ASP A 134 22.61 -55.75 1.94
N ARG A 135 21.27 -55.81 1.85
CA ARG A 135 20.57 -57.10 1.78
C ARG A 135 20.98 -57.95 0.58
N ARG A 136 21.45 -57.37 -0.54
CA ARG A 136 21.93 -58.16 -1.68
C ARG A 136 23.28 -58.82 -1.42
N ALA A 137 24.09 -58.28 -0.51
CA ALA A 137 25.37 -58.86 -0.12
C ALA A 137 25.22 -60.09 0.80
N GLU A 138 24.09 -60.23 1.48
CA GLU A 138 23.80 -61.40 2.34
C GLU A 138 23.43 -62.68 1.56
N TYR A 139 23.01 -62.57 0.30
CA TYR A 139 22.61 -63.75 -0.50
C TYR A 139 23.76 -64.39 -1.30
N THR A 140 25.00 -63.89 -1.18
CA THR A 140 26.16 -64.43 -1.92
C THR A 140 27.14 -65.22 -1.04
N MET A 141 26.90 -65.36 0.26
CA MET A 141 27.70 -66.24 1.13
C MET A 141 26.96 -67.54 1.42
N GLY A 142 27.01 -68.48 0.48
CA GLY A 142 26.43 -69.80 0.72
C GLY A 142 26.56 -70.75 -0.46
N THR A 143 27.79 -71.25 -0.70
CA THR A 143 28.10 -72.65 -1.05
C THR A 143 29.61 -72.77 -1.21
N ARG A 144 30.30 -73.12 -0.13
CA ARG A 144 31.51 -73.94 -0.23
C ARG A 144 31.08 -75.35 0.16
N MET A 145 30.97 -76.22 -0.85
CA MET A 145 31.19 -77.66 -0.68
C MET A 145 32.67 -77.88 -0.38
#